data_AF-A0A8C7FST3-F1
#
_entry.id   AF-A0A8C7FST3-F1
#
_cell.length_a   1.000
_cell.length_b   1.000
_cell.length_c   1.000
_cell.angle_alpha   90.00
_cell.angle_beta   90.00
_cell.angle_gamma   90.00
#
_symmetry.space_group_name_H-M   'P 1'
#
loop_
_entity.id
_entity.type
_entity.pdbx_description
1 polymer ?
#
loop_
_entity_poly.entity_id
_entity_poly.type
_entity_poly.pdbx_seq_one_letter_code
_entity_poly.pdbx_strand_id
1 'polypeptide(L)'
;MLRCAPCLFTEAEKQSRVNALLERLHAKHNASRPWQETSKVVRQAMEKRGQMNAAGHQLLLTCLETLQKALKGETLGSHLSPSGTECYITSDMFYVEVQLDTAGQLVDVKVAHHGENPASCLELIQHLRDKNFEEFSKHLKGLVNLYKLPGDNKLKTKMYLALQSLELDLTKMMHMFRLATNANTVETILHGSVGLLTARSGGHLVSLQCYVSPYDVFEERTGSQLNFTDTNVPRSLGVSVSVTVEGTSSIYKLPIAPLITGSHPVDNKGTPSFSSVTNSNCVDLPASFFLKMNLPMPFSLSFIQRMGNATGIPVFETPPTLSPLYELIVQNQLQEEGGNPLTTPTHAMRFYASLPDQQHCYFLNGDAPVQDGHSLQGTLVSKIPFRHPAQVPALLDVIRHQAAANTLIGSCVKRTFIKDDTPGLLQFEVCPLTDSSFSVSFQHPVNESLVCVVMEVIDSRQVSCKLYKGLSDALICTDDFITKVVQRCMSIPVTMRAIRRKAETIQADTPALSLIAETVEIMVKKNLPPAGSPGYGMGTGQQPPPGSSLPRMVRLSSSDSIGADINEILSDLPEQTGK
;
A
#
# COMPACT_ATOMS: atom_id res chain seq x y z
N MET A 1 -17.92 26.10 91.81
CA MET A 1 -18.84 25.98 90.66
C MET A 1 -18.32 26.81 89.50
N LEU A 2 -18.30 26.21 88.31
CA LEU A 2 -18.22 26.81 86.95
C LEU A 2 -19.09 28.08 86.81
N ARG A 3 -18.87 29.10 85.95
CA ARG A 3 -18.46 29.25 84.52
C ARG A 3 -18.01 30.74 84.32
N CYS A 4 -16.94 31.07 83.58
CA CYS A 4 -16.79 31.34 82.12
C CYS A 4 -17.52 32.58 81.54
N ALA A 5 -16.71 33.49 80.94
CA ALA A 5 -17.03 34.49 79.89
C ALA A 5 -15.69 34.92 79.22
N PRO A 6 -15.66 35.65 78.09
CA PRO A 6 -16.26 35.37 76.78
C PRO A 6 -15.23 35.44 75.61
N CYS A 7 -15.64 35.02 74.42
CA CYS A 7 -14.87 35.01 73.17
C CYS A 7 -14.71 36.40 72.53
N LEU A 8 -13.49 36.73 72.07
CA LEU A 8 -13.19 37.74 71.04
C LEU A 8 -12.01 37.23 70.20
N PHE A 9 -12.27 36.78 68.98
CA PHE A 9 -11.23 36.44 68.00
C PHE A 9 -10.88 37.69 67.18
N THR A 10 -9.59 38.03 67.12
CA THR A 10 -9.04 39.27 66.54
C THR A 10 -8.86 39.18 65.02
N GLU A 11 -8.98 40.31 64.32
CA GLU A 11 -8.86 40.45 62.85
C GLU A 11 -7.58 39.84 62.24
N ALA A 12 -6.51 39.70 63.04
CA ALA A 12 -5.26 39.05 62.63
C ALA A 12 -5.45 37.59 62.20
N GLU A 13 -6.39 36.86 62.82
CA GLU A 13 -6.66 35.46 62.46
C GLU A 13 -7.46 35.34 61.16
N LYS A 14 -8.33 36.32 60.85
CA LYS A 14 -9.04 36.35 59.56
C LYS A 14 -8.06 36.59 58.41
N GLN A 15 -7.11 37.52 58.57
CA GLN A 15 -6.11 37.80 57.53
C GLN A 15 -5.13 36.62 57.34
N SER A 16 -4.74 35.94 58.43
CA SER A 16 -3.94 34.71 58.37
C SER A 16 -4.68 33.58 57.63
N ARG A 17 -5.98 33.40 57.89
CA ARG A 17 -6.79 32.38 57.19
C ARG A 17 -6.98 32.68 55.72
N VAL A 18 -7.15 33.94 55.33
CA VAL A 18 -7.28 34.33 53.91
C VAL A 18 -5.97 34.12 53.16
N ASN A 19 -4.82 34.47 53.76
CA ASN A 19 -3.50 34.21 53.17
C ASN A 19 -3.19 32.70 53.08
N ALA A 20 -3.55 31.92 54.10
CA ALA A 20 -3.41 30.46 54.06
C ALA A 20 -4.35 29.79 53.04
N LEU A 21 -5.52 30.38 52.78
CA LEU A 21 -6.45 29.92 51.75
C LEU A 21 -5.94 30.25 50.34
N LEU A 22 -5.36 31.45 50.14
CA LEU A 22 -4.72 31.87 48.90
C LEU A 22 -3.47 31.05 48.59
N GLU A 23 -2.64 30.73 49.59
CA GLU A 23 -1.53 29.78 49.41
C GLU A 23 -2.03 28.36 49.09
N ARG A 24 -3.11 27.89 49.71
CA ARG A 24 -3.72 26.59 49.37
C ARG A 24 -4.37 26.58 47.98
N LEU A 25 -4.91 27.70 47.52
CA LEU A 25 -5.46 27.86 46.18
C LEU A 25 -4.35 27.94 45.12
N HIS A 26 -3.25 28.65 45.39
CA HIS A 26 -2.07 28.67 44.54
C HIS A 26 -1.35 27.32 44.51
N ALA A 27 -1.28 26.60 45.64
CA ALA A 27 -0.74 25.23 45.69
C ALA A 27 -1.62 24.22 44.95
N LYS A 28 -2.95 24.41 44.90
CA LYS A 28 -3.88 23.58 44.10
C LYS A 28 -3.90 23.95 42.62
N HIS A 29 -3.69 25.22 42.27
CA HIS A 29 -3.69 25.68 40.87
C HIS A 29 -2.38 25.35 40.15
N ASN A 30 -1.25 25.33 40.89
CA ASN A 30 0.06 24.90 40.36
C ASN A 30 0.29 23.38 40.42
N ALA A 31 -0.65 22.61 40.99
CA ALA A 31 -0.63 21.15 40.93
C ALA A 31 -1.20 20.65 39.61
N SER A 32 -0.43 20.83 38.53
CA SER A 32 -0.41 19.82 37.47
C SER A 32 -0.05 18.51 38.16
N ARG A 33 -1.06 17.66 38.41
CA ARG A 33 -0.91 16.46 39.25
C ARG A 33 0.22 15.60 38.66
N PRO A 34 1.32 15.38 39.39
CA PRO A 34 2.37 14.52 38.90
C PRO A 34 1.80 13.11 38.74
N TRP A 35 1.99 12.51 37.56
CA TRP A 35 1.60 11.14 37.20
C TRP A 35 1.90 10.08 38.28
N GLN A 36 2.95 10.29 39.09
CA GLN A 36 3.28 9.44 40.23
C GLN A 36 2.26 9.46 41.38
N GLU A 37 1.50 10.54 41.57
CA GLU A 37 0.47 10.60 42.61
C GLU A 37 -0.83 9.95 42.15
N THR A 38 -1.20 10.10 40.87
CA THR A 38 -2.38 9.41 40.32
C THR A 38 -2.21 7.90 40.39
N SER A 39 -1.01 7.38 40.07
CA SER A 39 -0.71 5.94 40.21
C SER A 39 -0.72 5.45 41.66
N LYS A 40 -0.36 6.29 42.65
CA LYS A 40 -0.47 5.97 44.08
C LYS A 40 -1.91 6.01 44.58
N VAL A 41 -2.70 7.00 44.16
CA VAL A 41 -4.11 7.14 44.55
C VAL A 41 -4.95 6.00 43.99
N VAL A 42 -4.70 5.59 42.75
CA VAL A 42 -5.32 4.40 42.14
C VAL A 42 -4.95 3.14 42.93
N ARG A 43 -3.68 3.00 43.32
CA ARG A 43 -3.20 1.85 44.14
C ARG A 43 -3.80 1.83 45.54
N GLN A 44 -4.01 2.99 46.16
CA GLN A 44 -4.61 3.13 47.48
C GLN A 44 -6.14 2.89 47.46
N ALA A 45 -6.80 3.14 46.32
CA ALA A 45 -8.21 2.80 46.13
C ALA A 45 -8.45 1.28 45.98
N MET A 46 -7.41 0.48 45.71
CA MET A 46 -7.48 -0.98 45.57
C MET A 46 -7.79 -1.71 46.89
N GLU A 47 -7.59 -1.09 48.06
CA GLU A 47 -7.74 -1.74 49.36
C GLU A 47 -9.21 -1.81 49.87
N LYS A 48 -10.14 -1.09 49.23
CA LYS A 48 -11.56 -1.08 49.64
C LYS A 48 -12.43 -1.86 48.65
N ARG A 49 -12.55 -3.18 48.83
CA ARG A 49 -13.55 -3.99 48.09
C ARG A 49 -14.96 -3.71 48.60
N GLY A 50 -15.81 -3.14 47.74
CA GLY A 50 -17.27 -3.13 47.89
C GLY A 50 -17.92 -4.26 47.09
N GLN A 51 -19.08 -4.75 47.54
CA GLN A 51 -19.85 -5.83 46.90
C GLN A 51 -20.58 -5.32 45.64
N MET A 52 -20.53 -6.09 44.53
CA MET A 52 -21.13 -5.70 43.25
C MET A 52 -21.52 -6.88 42.32
N ASN A 53 -22.38 -6.57 41.32
CA ASN A 53 -23.10 -7.47 40.40
C ASN A 53 -22.22 -8.52 39.67
N ALA A 54 -22.60 -9.80 39.78
CA ALA A 54 -21.80 -10.95 39.35
C ALA A 54 -21.70 -11.17 37.82
N ALA A 55 -22.71 -10.81 37.03
CA ALA A 55 -22.75 -11.15 35.60
C ALA A 55 -21.84 -10.25 34.72
N GLY A 56 -21.89 -8.93 34.92
CA GLY A 56 -21.00 -7.98 34.23
C GLY A 56 -19.54 -8.16 34.67
N HIS A 57 -19.32 -8.46 35.96
CA HIS A 57 -17.99 -8.72 36.52
C HIS A 57 -17.30 -9.94 35.85
N GLN A 58 -18.05 -11.00 35.54
CA GLN A 58 -17.48 -12.20 34.93
C GLN A 58 -17.07 -11.98 33.46
N LEU A 59 -17.87 -11.25 32.67
CA LEU A 59 -17.52 -10.93 31.28
C LEU A 59 -16.27 -10.05 31.22
N LEU A 60 -16.21 -9.07 32.12
CA LEU A 60 -15.13 -8.10 32.22
C LEU A 60 -13.82 -8.75 32.71
N LEU A 61 -13.90 -9.61 33.73
CA LEU A 61 -12.78 -10.45 34.17
C LEU A 61 -12.33 -11.39 33.05
N THR A 62 -13.24 -11.99 32.28
CA THR A 62 -12.87 -12.88 31.16
C THR A 62 -12.20 -12.09 30.04
N CYS A 63 -12.68 -10.90 29.69
CA CYS A 63 -12.04 -10.00 28.73
C CYS A 63 -10.66 -9.57 29.24
N LEU A 64 -10.53 -9.19 30.51
CA LEU A 64 -9.26 -8.81 31.13
C LEU A 64 -8.28 -9.97 31.19
N GLU A 65 -8.72 -11.16 31.58
CA GLU A 65 -7.88 -12.37 31.60
C GLU A 65 -7.47 -12.79 30.19
N THR A 66 -8.35 -12.65 29.20
CA THR A 66 -8.05 -12.96 27.80
C THR A 66 -7.09 -11.93 27.22
N LEU A 67 -7.27 -10.64 27.51
CA LEU A 67 -6.34 -9.57 27.15
C LEU A 67 -4.99 -9.76 27.85
N GLN A 68 -4.98 -10.05 29.15
CA GLN A 68 -3.76 -10.29 29.91
C GLN A 68 -3.03 -11.56 29.45
N LYS A 69 -3.75 -12.59 29.00
CA LYS A 69 -3.17 -13.76 28.32
C LYS A 69 -2.63 -13.42 26.93
N ALA A 70 -3.33 -12.61 26.15
CA ALA A 70 -2.91 -12.18 24.80
C ALA A 70 -1.73 -11.19 24.83
N LEU A 71 -1.57 -10.45 25.94
CA LEU A 71 -0.53 -9.46 26.18
C LEU A 71 0.63 -10.01 27.05
N LYS A 72 0.68 -11.33 27.31
CA LYS A 72 1.77 -11.97 28.08
C LYS A 72 3.13 -11.63 27.45
N GLY A 73 3.83 -10.67 28.06
CA GLY A 73 5.16 -10.21 27.62
C GLY A 73 5.31 -8.68 27.57
N GLU A 74 4.22 -7.91 27.62
CA GLU A 74 4.27 -6.44 27.54
C GLU A 74 3.95 -5.78 28.90
N THR A 75 4.61 -4.66 29.23
CA THR A 75 4.54 -3.96 30.52
C THR A 75 3.23 -3.17 30.70
N LEU A 76 2.09 -3.81 30.45
CA LEU A 76 0.76 -3.22 30.62
C LEU A 76 0.15 -3.65 31.96
N GLY A 77 -0.25 -2.66 32.76
CA GLY A 77 -1.07 -2.89 33.94
C GLY A 77 -2.55 -2.85 33.58
N SER A 78 -3.36 -3.75 34.11
CA SER A 78 -4.82 -3.65 34.02
C SER A 78 -5.43 -3.53 35.43
N HIS A 79 -6.45 -2.70 35.59
CA HIS A 79 -7.17 -2.58 36.84
C HIS A 79 -8.62 -2.15 36.63
N LEU A 80 -9.47 -2.50 37.60
CA LEU A 80 -10.88 -2.16 37.62
C LEU A 80 -11.11 -1.00 38.59
N SER A 81 -12.05 -0.12 38.23
CA SER A 81 -12.53 0.91 39.14
C SER A 81 -13.22 0.27 40.37
N PRO A 82 -13.19 0.92 41.55
CA PRO A 82 -13.95 0.49 42.72
C PRO A 82 -15.46 0.34 42.46
N SER A 83 -15.99 1.05 41.46
CA SER A 83 -17.38 0.95 41.01
C SER A 83 -17.62 -0.19 40.02
N GLY A 84 -16.60 -0.97 39.63
CA GLY A 84 -16.67 -2.12 38.72
C GLY A 84 -17.23 -1.85 37.32
N THR A 85 -17.53 -0.59 36.98
CA THR A 85 -18.08 -0.14 35.70
C THR A 85 -17.01 0.35 34.73
N GLU A 86 -15.77 0.51 35.20
CA GLU A 86 -14.67 1.03 34.39
C GLU A 86 -13.45 0.13 34.51
N CYS A 87 -12.77 -0.05 33.39
CA CYS A 87 -11.57 -0.86 33.27
C CYS A 87 -10.46 -0.05 32.62
N TYR A 88 -9.31 -0.02 33.27
CA TYR A 88 -8.17 0.76 32.84
C TYR A 88 -7.02 -0.17 32.44
N ILE A 89 -6.47 0.05 31.24
CA ILE A 89 -5.25 -0.57 30.74
C ILE A 89 -4.21 0.54 30.69
N THR A 90 -3.23 0.51 31.59
CA THR A 90 -2.25 1.58 31.78
C THR A 90 -0.85 1.16 31.36
N SER A 91 -0.14 2.08 30.72
CA SER A 91 1.29 2.07 30.46
C SER A 91 1.93 3.34 31.04
N ASP A 92 3.24 3.51 30.93
CA ASP A 92 3.95 4.70 31.42
C ASP A 92 3.58 5.98 30.67
N MET A 93 3.18 5.85 29.39
CA MET A 93 2.96 6.98 28.47
C MET A 93 1.52 7.10 27.96
N PHE A 94 0.64 6.13 28.26
CA PHE A 94 -0.76 6.18 27.88
C PHE A 94 -1.62 5.31 28.79
N TYR A 95 -2.93 5.53 28.77
CA TYR A 95 -3.90 4.55 29.27
C TYR A 95 -5.12 4.45 28.36
N VAL A 96 -5.79 3.31 28.45
CA VAL A 96 -7.07 3.03 27.81
C VAL A 96 -8.10 2.79 28.90
N GLU A 97 -9.21 3.51 28.84
CA GLU A 97 -10.34 3.39 29.76
C GLU A 97 -11.54 2.81 29.01
N VAL A 98 -12.01 1.65 29.45
CA VAL A 98 -13.19 0.96 28.94
C VAL A 98 -14.33 1.19 29.94
N GLN A 99 -15.35 1.92 29.53
CA GLN A 99 -16.53 2.26 30.33
C GLN A 99 -17.71 1.34 29.99
N LEU A 100 -18.34 0.78 31.01
CA LEU A 100 -19.51 -0.09 30.93
C LEU A 100 -20.66 0.50 31.76
N ASP A 101 -21.89 0.22 31.35
CA ASP A 101 -23.07 0.61 32.11
C ASP A 101 -23.36 -0.39 33.26
N THR A 102 -24.39 -0.10 34.06
CA THR A 102 -24.82 -0.96 35.17
C THR A 102 -25.38 -2.31 34.73
N ALA A 103 -25.70 -2.48 33.44
CA ALA A 103 -26.12 -3.73 32.81
C ALA A 103 -24.94 -4.52 32.20
N GLY A 104 -23.72 -3.96 32.22
CA GLY A 104 -22.52 -4.58 31.65
C GLY A 104 -22.37 -4.39 30.13
N GLN A 105 -23.10 -3.44 29.52
CA GLN A 105 -22.93 -3.08 28.12
C GLN A 105 -21.86 -2.01 27.94
N LEU A 106 -21.15 -2.08 26.81
CA LEU A 106 -20.09 -1.13 26.47
C LEU A 106 -20.66 0.26 26.17
N VAL A 107 -20.23 1.24 26.97
CA VAL A 107 -20.63 2.65 26.83
C VAL A 107 -19.60 3.38 25.99
N ASP A 108 -18.32 3.31 26.37
CA ASP A 108 -17.26 4.06 25.71
C ASP A 108 -15.89 3.39 25.89
N VAL A 109 -14.96 3.70 24.99
CA VAL A 109 -13.54 3.37 25.13
C VAL A 109 -12.73 4.62 24.86
N LYS A 110 -12.04 5.13 25.89
CA LYS A 110 -11.21 6.33 25.81
C LYS A 110 -9.74 5.97 25.81
N VAL A 111 -8.96 6.68 25.00
CA VAL A 111 -7.50 6.60 24.98
C VAL A 111 -6.94 7.94 25.43
N ALA A 112 -6.00 7.91 26.36
CA ALA A 112 -5.36 9.10 26.89
C ALA A 112 -3.84 8.95 26.78
N HIS A 113 -3.23 9.83 26.00
CA HIS A 113 -1.78 9.96 25.89
C HIS A 113 -1.23 10.85 26.99
N HIS A 114 0.05 10.69 27.33
CA HIS A 114 0.70 11.52 28.34
C HIS A 114 0.62 13.01 27.98
N GLY A 115 -0.07 13.80 28.81
CA GLY A 115 -0.25 15.23 28.61
C GLY A 115 -1.49 15.63 27.79
N GLU A 116 -2.27 14.65 27.30
CA GLU A 116 -3.51 14.88 26.56
C GLU A 116 -4.75 14.50 27.39
N ASN A 117 -5.89 15.06 27.00
CA ASN A 117 -7.18 14.67 27.57
C ASN A 117 -7.63 13.32 26.97
N PRO A 118 -8.34 12.48 27.73
CA PRO A 118 -8.88 11.23 27.21
C PRO A 118 -9.85 11.50 26.06
N ALA A 119 -9.66 10.80 24.94
CA ALA A 119 -10.48 10.91 23.75
C ALA A 119 -11.18 9.57 23.46
N SER A 120 -12.48 9.62 23.18
CA SER A 120 -13.26 8.44 22.80
C SER A 120 -12.81 7.90 21.44
N CYS A 121 -12.59 6.59 21.36
CA CYS A 121 -12.10 5.92 20.17
C CYS A 121 -13.16 4.97 19.61
N LEU A 122 -13.86 5.41 18.56
CA LEU A 122 -14.97 4.68 17.95
C LEU A 122 -14.55 3.30 17.40
N GLU A 123 -13.34 3.17 16.84
CA GLU A 123 -12.82 1.88 16.36
C GLU A 123 -12.73 0.85 17.48
N LEU A 124 -12.18 1.22 18.65
CA LEU A 124 -12.09 0.32 19.80
C LEU A 124 -13.46 -0.06 20.35
N ILE A 125 -14.41 0.89 20.35
CA ILE A 125 -15.80 0.64 20.75
C ILE A 125 -16.42 -0.40 19.81
N GLN A 126 -16.25 -0.23 18.50
CA GLN A 126 -16.80 -1.12 17.48
C GLN A 126 -16.21 -2.53 17.62
N HIS A 127 -14.88 -2.66 17.74
CA HIS A 127 -14.23 -3.96 17.90
C HIS A 127 -14.66 -4.69 19.17
N LEU A 128 -14.82 -4.01 20.30
CA LEU A 128 -15.32 -4.63 21.53
C LEU A 128 -16.81 -4.99 21.43
N ARG A 129 -17.64 -4.16 20.80
CA ARG A 129 -19.07 -4.43 20.57
C ARG A 129 -19.26 -5.67 19.70
N ASP A 130 -18.43 -5.81 18.66
CA ASP A 130 -18.43 -6.95 17.74
C ASP A 130 -17.69 -8.17 18.30
N LYS A 131 -17.18 -8.09 19.54
CA LYS A 131 -16.36 -9.12 20.20
C LYS A 131 -15.12 -9.53 19.39
N ASN A 132 -14.60 -8.63 18.57
CA ASN A 132 -13.38 -8.81 17.78
C ASN A 132 -12.16 -8.47 18.64
N PHE A 133 -11.82 -9.38 19.55
CA PHE A 133 -10.69 -9.20 20.48
C PHE A 133 -9.32 -9.24 19.78
N GLU A 134 -9.22 -9.85 18.59
CA GLU A 134 -7.98 -9.91 17.82
C GLU A 134 -7.59 -8.53 17.31
N GLU A 135 -8.52 -7.81 16.66
CA GLU A 135 -8.27 -6.43 16.23
C GLU A 135 -8.04 -5.50 17.42
N PHE A 136 -8.83 -5.62 18.49
CA PHE A 136 -8.58 -4.84 19.71
C PHE A 136 -7.17 -5.06 20.29
N SER A 137 -6.67 -6.31 20.27
CA SER A 137 -5.29 -6.64 20.67
C SER A 137 -4.25 -5.99 19.75
N LYS A 138 -4.49 -5.94 18.44
CA LYS A 138 -3.62 -5.23 17.49
C LYS A 138 -3.54 -3.74 17.79
N HIS A 139 -4.65 -3.09 18.15
CA HIS A 139 -4.63 -1.70 18.59
C HIS A 139 -3.79 -1.52 19.86
N LEU A 140 -3.95 -2.39 20.87
CA LEU A 140 -3.13 -2.28 22.08
C LEU A 140 -1.63 -2.44 21.76
N LYS A 141 -1.27 -3.43 20.94
CA LYS A 141 0.11 -3.61 20.46
C LYS A 141 0.63 -2.38 19.72
N GLY A 142 -0.21 -1.76 18.89
CA GLY A 142 0.10 -0.50 18.20
C GLY A 142 0.42 0.64 19.17
N LEU A 143 -0.40 0.82 20.21
CA LEU A 143 -0.17 1.81 21.28
C LEU A 143 1.12 1.53 22.06
N VAL A 144 1.41 0.27 22.39
CA VAL A 144 2.67 -0.08 23.05
C VAL A 144 3.85 0.23 22.13
N ASN A 145 3.78 -0.17 20.86
CA ASN A 145 4.85 0.04 19.88
C ASN A 145 5.15 1.53 19.64
N LEU A 146 4.14 2.40 19.68
CA LEU A 146 4.30 3.85 19.58
C LEU A 146 5.26 4.42 20.64
N TYR A 147 5.31 3.80 21.83
CA TYR A 147 6.16 4.22 22.94
C TYR A 147 7.34 3.28 23.23
N LYS A 148 7.61 2.29 22.36
CA LYS A 148 8.85 1.48 22.35
C LYS A 148 10.02 2.31 21.79
N LEU A 149 10.22 3.50 22.36
CA LEU A 149 11.25 4.45 21.98
C LEU A 149 12.38 4.44 23.03
N PRO A 150 13.64 4.65 22.62
CA PRO A 150 14.75 4.75 23.56
C PRO A 150 14.63 5.99 24.46
N GLY A 151 15.15 5.89 25.69
CA GLY A 151 15.30 7.01 26.63
C GLY A 151 14.20 7.14 27.69
N ASP A 152 14.26 8.25 28.42
CA ASP A 152 13.36 8.56 29.53
C ASP A 152 12.01 9.10 29.06
N ASN A 153 11.04 9.24 29.99
CA ASN A 153 9.70 9.72 29.64
C ASN A 153 9.71 11.14 29.04
N LYS A 154 10.70 11.99 29.40
CA LYS A 154 10.83 13.33 28.81
C LYS A 154 11.20 13.26 27.33
N LEU A 155 12.14 12.40 26.97
CA LEU A 155 12.53 12.20 25.57
C LEU A 155 11.37 11.60 24.77
N LYS A 156 10.67 10.60 25.33
CA LYS A 156 9.48 10.00 24.71
C LYS A 156 8.38 11.03 24.45
N THR A 157 8.12 11.94 25.39
CA THR A 157 7.17 13.06 25.19
C THR A 157 7.59 13.96 24.03
N LYS A 158 8.88 14.30 23.91
CA LYS A 158 9.37 15.12 22.78
C LYS A 158 9.24 14.42 21.43
N MET A 159 9.56 13.13 21.37
CA MET A 159 9.39 12.32 20.15
C MET A 159 7.93 12.22 19.75
N TYR A 160 7.03 12.07 20.73
CA TYR A 160 5.59 12.06 20.49
C TYR A 160 5.06 13.41 19.98
N LEU A 161 5.51 14.53 20.55
CA LEU A 161 5.21 15.88 20.04
C LEU A 161 5.71 16.09 18.61
N ALA A 162 6.89 15.53 18.28
CA ALA A 162 7.42 15.58 16.93
C ALA A 162 6.52 14.82 15.94
N LEU A 163 6.06 13.62 16.32
CA LEU A 163 5.13 12.85 15.52
C LEU A 163 3.80 13.60 15.32
N GLN A 164 3.20 14.13 16.39
CA GLN A 164 1.95 14.89 16.31
C GLN A 164 2.07 16.11 15.39
N SER A 165 3.19 16.83 15.46
CA SER A 165 3.46 17.98 14.60
C SER A 165 3.54 17.59 13.13
N LEU A 166 4.21 16.47 12.84
CA LEU A 166 4.26 15.90 11.51
C LEU A 166 2.87 15.48 11.01
N GLU A 167 2.07 14.78 11.83
CA GLU A 167 0.71 14.36 11.48
C GLU A 167 -0.16 15.57 11.08
N LEU A 168 -0.05 16.68 11.82
CA LEU A 168 -0.76 17.93 11.51
C LEU A 168 -0.30 18.56 10.19
N ASP A 169 1.01 18.63 9.95
CA ASP A 169 1.55 19.17 8.71
C ASP A 169 1.12 18.32 7.50
N LEU A 170 1.19 16.99 7.59
CA LEU A 170 0.76 16.10 6.50
C LEU A 170 -0.76 16.21 6.24
N THR A 171 -1.57 16.28 7.29
CA THR A 171 -3.02 16.49 7.16
C THR A 171 -3.31 17.78 6.42
N LYS A 172 -2.58 18.84 6.78
CA LYS A 172 -2.71 20.15 6.13
C LYS A 172 -2.23 20.12 4.68
N MET A 173 -1.14 19.42 4.35
CA MET A 173 -0.67 19.20 2.98
C MET A 173 -1.73 18.55 2.10
N MET A 174 -2.39 17.50 2.59
CA MET A 174 -3.48 16.84 1.88
C MET A 174 -4.65 17.81 1.62
N HIS A 175 -5.11 18.54 2.64
CA HIS A 175 -6.22 19.47 2.50
C HIS A 175 -5.89 20.63 1.54
N MET A 176 -4.67 21.18 1.60
CA MET A 176 -4.24 22.24 0.68
C MET A 176 -4.22 21.78 -0.77
N PHE A 177 -3.75 20.55 -1.03
CA PHE A 177 -3.82 19.94 -2.36
C PHE A 177 -5.26 19.84 -2.87
N ARG A 178 -6.17 19.31 -2.05
CA ARG A 178 -7.59 19.17 -2.43
C ARG A 178 -8.27 20.51 -2.68
N LEU A 179 -8.03 21.49 -1.82
CA LEU A 179 -8.61 22.82 -1.97
C LEU A 179 -8.12 23.52 -3.25
N ALA A 180 -6.84 23.33 -3.62
CA ALA A 180 -6.27 23.95 -4.81
C ALA A 180 -6.72 23.29 -6.12
N THR A 181 -6.91 21.96 -6.11
CA THR A 181 -7.16 21.17 -7.33
C THR A 181 -8.60 20.68 -7.48
N ASN A 182 -9.42 20.81 -6.43
CA ASN A 182 -10.75 20.20 -6.33
C ASN A 182 -10.71 18.67 -6.56
N ALA A 183 -9.62 18.03 -6.15
CA ALA A 183 -9.38 16.61 -6.41
C ALA A 183 -10.35 15.70 -5.65
N ASN A 184 -10.82 14.66 -6.33
CA ASN A 184 -11.56 13.55 -5.71
C ASN A 184 -10.62 12.62 -4.90
N THR A 185 -11.18 11.58 -4.27
CA THR A 185 -10.42 10.65 -3.42
C THR A 185 -9.32 9.91 -4.19
N VAL A 186 -9.59 9.40 -5.40
CA VAL A 186 -8.61 8.68 -6.23
C VAL A 186 -7.51 9.62 -6.74
N GLU A 187 -7.89 10.83 -7.18
CA GLU A 187 -6.93 11.88 -7.56
C GLU A 187 -6.06 12.29 -6.37
N THR A 188 -6.60 12.32 -5.15
CA THR A 188 -5.81 12.59 -3.94
C THR A 188 -4.81 11.49 -3.66
N ILE A 189 -5.19 10.21 -3.84
CA ILE A 189 -4.28 9.08 -3.67
C ILE A 189 -3.15 9.17 -4.70
N LEU A 190 -3.47 9.40 -5.97
CA LEU A 190 -2.52 9.30 -7.09
C LEU A 190 -1.73 10.59 -7.35
N HIS A 191 -2.25 11.77 -7.02
CA HIS A 191 -1.67 13.08 -7.36
C HIS A 191 -1.38 13.94 -6.13
N GLY A 192 -1.97 13.61 -4.99
CA GLY A 192 -1.77 14.37 -3.76
C GLY A 192 -0.32 14.31 -3.30
N SER A 193 0.18 15.44 -2.80
CA SER A 193 1.55 15.56 -2.28
C SER A 193 1.88 14.53 -1.18
N VAL A 194 0.88 14.10 -0.41
CA VAL A 194 1.03 13.11 0.67
C VAL A 194 0.08 11.91 0.52
N GLY A 195 -0.63 11.80 -0.60
CA GLY A 195 -1.70 10.79 -0.78
C GLY A 195 -2.95 11.08 0.05
N LEU A 196 -3.84 10.09 0.16
CA LEU A 196 -5.01 10.17 1.06
C LEU A 196 -4.58 9.82 2.49
N LEU A 197 -4.74 10.75 3.41
CA LEU A 197 -4.36 10.59 4.81
C LEU A 197 -5.55 10.09 5.64
N THR A 198 -5.35 8.98 6.35
CA THR A 198 -6.24 8.49 7.40
C THR A 198 -5.62 8.83 8.75
N ALA A 199 -6.35 9.58 9.57
CA ALA A 199 -5.89 10.02 10.89
C ALA A 199 -5.66 8.84 11.85
N ARG A 200 -4.82 9.06 12.86
CA ARG A 200 -4.52 8.07 13.91
C ARG A 200 -5.79 7.69 14.65
N SER A 201 -5.99 6.40 14.87
CA SER A 201 -7.19 5.88 15.54
C SER A 201 -6.85 4.71 16.44
N GLY A 202 -6.99 4.92 17.76
CA GLY A 202 -6.49 3.99 18.77
C GLY A 202 -5.00 3.72 18.59
N GLY A 203 -4.62 2.45 18.34
CA GLY A 203 -3.23 2.06 18.08
C GLY A 203 -2.81 2.06 16.62
N HIS A 204 -3.71 2.38 15.69
CA HIS A 204 -3.37 2.51 14.28
C HIS A 204 -2.68 3.84 14.04
N LEU A 205 -1.50 3.79 13.46
CA LEU A 205 -0.73 4.97 13.04
C LEU A 205 -1.46 5.74 11.94
N VAL A 206 -1.09 7.01 11.74
CA VAL A 206 -1.52 7.75 10.54
C VAL A 206 -1.07 6.98 9.31
N SER A 207 -2.00 6.76 8.38
CA SER A 207 -1.73 6.05 7.13
C SER A 207 -1.91 6.98 5.94
N LEU A 208 -0.99 6.88 4.98
CA LEU A 208 -1.02 7.55 3.69
C LEU A 208 -1.25 6.50 2.61
N GLN A 209 -2.39 6.56 1.95
CA GLN A 209 -2.63 5.75 0.77
C GLN A 209 -2.05 6.47 -0.45
N CYS A 210 -1.08 5.81 -1.08
CA CYS A 210 -0.19 6.46 -2.03
C CYS A 210 -0.38 5.97 -3.48
N TYR A 211 -0.85 4.74 -3.69
CA TYR A 211 -1.05 4.20 -5.03
C TYR A 211 -2.22 3.22 -5.06
N VAL A 212 -2.99 3.26 -6.15
CA VAL A 212 -4.03 2.28 -6.49
C VAL A 212 -3.93 2.00 -7.99
N SER A 213 -4.02 0.74 -8.39
CA SER A 213 -4.09 0.35 -9.79
C SER A 213 -5.49 0.64 -10.34
N PRO A 214 -5.66 0.93 -11.65
CA PRO A 214 -6.98 1.00 -12.27
C PRO A 214 -7.87 -0.21 -11.95
N TYR A 215 -7.32 -1.43 -11.87
CA TYR A 215 -8.09 -2.62 -11.46
C TYR A 215 -8.64 -2.53 -10.04
N ASP A 216 -7.92 -1.89 -9.11
CA ASP A 216 -8.35 -1.74 -7.72
C ASP A 216 -9.58 -0.83 -7.59
N VAL A 217 -9.86 -0.04 -8.64
CA VAL A 217 -10.97 0.91 -8.69
C VAL A 217 -12.22 0.30 -9.34
N PHE A 218 -12.16 -0.93 -9.85
CA PHE A 218 -13.32 -1.63 -10.42
C PHE A 218 -13.73 -2.83 -9.57
N GLU A 219 -15.05 -3.03 -9.45
CA GLU A 219 -15.58 -4.23 -8.80
C GLU A 219 -15.51 -5.44 -9.76
N GLU A 220 -14.79 -6.50 -9.34
CA GLU A 220 -14.47 -7.67 -10.16
C GLU A 220 -15.70 -8.39 -10.76
N ARG A 221 -16.87 -8.30 -10.12
CA ARG A 221 -18.11 -8.98 -10.55
C ARG A 221 -19.01 -8.14 -11.45
N THR A 222 -19.02 -6.82 -11.28
CA THR A 222 -19.98 -5.93 -11.94
C THR A 222 -19.33 -5.03 -12.99
N GLY A 223 -18.00 -4.89 -12.99
CA GLY A 223 -17.28 -3.94 -13.84
C GLY A 223 -17.52 -2.47 -13.47
N SER A 224 -18.33 -2.21 -12.43
CA SER A 224 -18.66 -0.86 -12.01
C SER A 224 -17.50 -0.22 -11.23
N GLN A 225 -17.35 1.09 -11.43
CA GLN A 225 -16.34 1.86 -10.71
C GLN A 225 -16.71 1.93 -9.22
N LEU A 226 -15.78 1.54 -8.35
CA LEU A 226 -15.93 1.67 -6.91
C LEU A 226 -15.94 3.16 -6.53
N ASN A 227 -17.05 3.60 -5.95
CA ASN A 227 -17.18 4.96 -5.42
C ASN A 227 -16.49 5.04 -4.06
N PHE A 228 -15.20 5.36 -4.08
CA PHE A 228 -14.44 5.61 -2.86
C PHE A 228 -14.82 6.97 -2.26
N THR A 229 -15.25 6.95 -1.01
CA THR A 229 -15.29 8.13 -0.15
C THR A 229 -14.11 8.09 0.83
N ASP A 230 -13.76 9.23 1.41
CA ASP A 230 -12.60 9.33 2.32
C ASP A 230 -12.67 8.39 3.53
N THR A 231 -13.88 7.95 3.92
CA THR A 231 -14.11 7.01 5.03
C THR A 231 -14.19 5.55 4.61
N ASN A 232 -14.35 5.27 3.31
CA ASN A 232 -14.70 3.95 2.80
C ASN A 232 -13.55 3.29 2.04
N VAL A 233 -12.37 3.91 1.98
CA VAL A 233 -11.23 3.30 1.30
C VAL A 233 -10.59 2.25 2.20
N PRO A 234 -10.54 0.97 1.79
CA PRO A 234 -9.89 -0.05 2.59
C PRO A 234 -8.41 0.26 2.74
N ARG A 235 -7.87 0.11 3.96
CA ARG A 235 -6.43 0.30 4.21
C ARG A 235 -5.54 -0.69 3.46
N SER A 236 -6.12 -1.83 3.06
CA SER A 236 -5.49 -2.87 2.25
C SER A 236 -5.54 -2.61 0.74
N LEU A 237 -6.22 -1.54 0.29
CA LEU A 237 -6.33 -1.24 -1.13
C LEU A 237 -5.03 -0.62 -1.65
N GLY A 238 -4.46 -1.19 -2.71
CA GLY A 238 -3.23 -0.71 -3.33
C GLY A 238 -2.05 -0.60 -2.34
N VAL A 239 -1.24 0.45 -2.49
CA VAL A 239 -0.08 0.68 -1.62
C VAL A 239 -0.39 1.76 -0.59
N SER A 240 -0.23 1.40 0.67
CA SER A 240 -0.37 2.28 1.82
C SER A 240 0.86 2.24 2.73
N VAL A 241 1.21 3.39 3.27
CA VAL A 241 2.32 3.55 4.22
C VAL A 241 1.81 4.15 5.52
N SER A 242 2.47 3.84 6.63
CA SER A 242 2.18 4.37 7.95
C SER A 242 3.28 5.33 8.40
N VAL A 243 2.91 6.42 9.05
CA VAL A 243 3.86 7.41 9.57
C VAL A 243 4.19 7.10 11.02
N THR A 244 5.48 7.05 11.36
CA THR A 244 5.92 6.82 12.75
C THR A 244 7.22 7.57 13.05
N VAL A 245 7.56 7.65 14.33
CA VAL A 245 8.88 8.04 14.82
C VAL A 245 9.55 6.80 15.42
N GLU A 246 10.82 6.57 15.13
CA GLU A 246 11.61 5.50 15.75
C GLU A 246 12.96 6.06 16.23
N GLY A 247 13.54 5.42 17.24
CA GLY A 247 14.87 5.77 17.74
C GLY A 247 15.98 5.38 16.76
N THR A 248 16.99 6.25 16.62
CA THR A 248 18.14 6.04 15.73
C THR A 248 19.45 6.23 16.48
N SER A 249 20.53 5.65 15.97
CA SER A 249 21.89 5.87 16.49
C SER A 249 22.39 7.30 16.26
N SER A 250 21.94 7.92 15.16
CA SER A 250 22.23 9.29 14.79
C SER A 250 21.26 10.28 15.41
N ILE A 251 21.73 11.51 15.63
CA ILE A 251 20.91 12.63 16.10
C ILE A 251 20.44 13.46 14.90
N TYR A 252 19.15 13.71 14.84
CA TYR A 252 18.53 14.51 13.79
C TYR A 252 17.68 15.63 14.37
N LYS A 253 17.67 16.77 13.70
CA LYS A 253 16.83 17.91 14.05
C LYS A 253 15.42 17.69 13.50
N LEU A 254 14.47 17.41 14.39
CA LEU A 254 13.08 17.12 14.04
C LEU A 254 12.12 18.25 14.47
N PRO A 255 11.09 18.57 13.66
CA PRO A 255 10.02 19.49 14.05
C PRO A 255 9.23 18.96 15.24
N ILE A 256 8.97 19.83 16.21
CA ILE A 256 8.14 19.60 17.41
C ILE A 256 6.94 20.57 17.48
N ALA A 257 6.78 21.40 16.45
CA ALA A 257 5.60 22.20 16.21
C ALA A 257 5.29 22.18 14.70
N PRO A 258 4.01 22.30 14.28
CA PRO A 258 3.64 22.37 12.88
C PRO A 258 4.35 23.51 12.15
N LEU A 259 4.94 23.20 10.99
CA LEU A 259 5.73 24.15 10.21
C LEU A 259 4.90 24.88 9.16
N ILE A 260 3.71 24.40 8.84
CA ILE A 260 2.83 25.07 7.87
C ILE A 260 1.96 26.09 8.61
N THR A 261 2.27 27.37 8.47
CA THR A 261 1.50 28.49 9.04
C THR A 261 0.66 29.17 7.95
N GLY A 262 -0.61 29.48 8.23
CA GLY A 262 -1.54 30.09 7.25
C GLY A 262 -2.54 29.11 6.60
N SER A 263 -3.56 29.64 5.92
CA SER A 263 -4.71 28.88 5.39
C SER A 263 -4.75 28.75 3.86
N HIS A 264 -3.80 29.35 3.13
CA HIS A 264 -3.85 29.45 1.68
C HIS A 264 -2.75 28.64 0.99
N PRO A 265 -3.06 27.94 -0.13
CA PRO A 265 -2.06 27.37 -1.04
C PRO A 265 -1.05 28.44 -1.45
N VAL A 266 0.23 28.06 -1.52
CA VAL A 266 1.31 28.99 -1.90
C VAL A 266 1.57 28.94 -3.41
N ASP A 267 1.09 27.90 -4.09
CA ASP A 267 1.14 27.75 -5.53
C ASP A 267 -0.17 27.17 -6.11
N ASN A 268 -0.28 27.16 -7.44
CA ASN A 268 -1.41 26.59 -8.17
C ASN A 268 -1.46 25.04 -8.11
N LYS A 269 -0.50 24.39 -7.44
CA LYS A 269 -0.42 22.93 -7.28
C LYS A 269 -0.82 22.47 -5.87
N GLY A 270 -1.12 23.39 -4.96
CA GLY A 270 -1.48 23.07 -3.57
C GLY A 270 -0.28 22.76 -2.67
N THR A 271 0.94 23.14 -3.07
CA THR A 271 2.15 22.94 -2.28
C THR A 271 2.23 23.97 -1.14
N PRO A 272 2.46 23.55 0.12
CA PRO A 272 2.65 24.49 1.22
C PRO A 272 4.06 25.10 1.25
N SER A 273 4.16 26.33 1.78
CA SER A 273 5.42 26.87 2.30
C SER A 273 5.62 26.44 3.75
N PHE A 274 6.85 26.07 4.08
CA PHE A 274 7.23 25.71 5.44
C PHE A 274 7.94 26.88 6.13
N SER A 275 7.64 27.08 7.41
CA SER A 275 8.40 28.00 8.25
C SER A 275 9.86 27.56 8.35
N SER A 276 10.79 28.51 8.51
CA SER A 276 12.19 28.19 8.71
C SER A 276 12.41 27.32 9.96
N VAL A 277 13.41 26.45 9.90
CA VAL A 277 13.80 25.59 11.02
C VAL A 277 14.53 26.44 12.08
N THR A 278 13.95 26.54 13.26
CA THR A 278 14.50 27.27 14.41
C THR A 278 14.63 26.34 15.61
N ASN A 279 15.21 26.83 16.71
CA ASN A 279 15.27 26.08 17.98
C ASN A 279 13.95 26.15 18.77
N SER A 280 12.95 26.90 18.29
CA SER A 280 11.63 26.98 18.91
C SER A 280 10.62 26.00 18.31
N ASN A 281 10.77 25.65 17.02
CA ASN A 281 9.89 24.70 16.34
C ASN A 281 10.55 23.34 16.06
N CYS A 282 11.88 23.20 16.23
CA CYS A 282 12.59 21.94 16.05
C CYS A 282 13.55 21.65 17.22
N VAL A 283 13.84 20.36 17.43
CA VAL A 283 14.78 19.90 18.47
C VAL A 283 15.63 18.73 17.95
N ASP A 284 16.86 18.64 18.44
CA ASP A 284 17.76 17.52 18.16
C ASP A 284 17.33 16.28 18.96
N LEU A 285 16.98 15.20 18.26
CA LEU A 285 16.53 13.94 18.84
C LEU A 285 17.35 12.77 18.27
N PRO A 286 17.65 11.72 19.07
CA PRO A 286 18.17 10.46 18.57
C PRO A 286 17.04 9.64 17.92
N ALA A 287 16.39 10.24 16.93
CA ALA A 287 15.18 9.74 16.31
C ALA A 287 15.07 10.21 14.86
N SER A 288 14.36 9.45 14.03
CA SER A 288 13.94 9.87 12.69
C SER A 288 12.46 9.55 12.51
N PHE A 289 11.80 10.29 11.62
CA PHE A 289 10.51 9.84 11.10
C PHE A 289 10.72 8.72 10.10
N PHE A 290 9.72 7.86 9.97
CA PHE A 290 9.71 6.76 9.01
C PHE A 290 8.37 6.67 8.29
N LEU A 291 8.43 6.49 6.97
CA LEU A 291 7.32 5.94 6.19
C LEU A 291 7.46 4.42 6.23
N LYS A 292 6.61 3.75 6.99
CA LYS A 292 6.60 2.30 7.15
C LYS A 292 5.63 1.69 6.16
N MET A 293 6.12 0.81 5.28
CA MET A 293 5.26 0.08 4.36
C MET A 293 4.37 -0.88 5.16
N ASN A 294 3.08 -0.92 4.84
CA ASN A 294 2.17 -1.86 5.50
C ASN A 294 2.52 -3.32 5.15
N LEU A 295 3.02 -3.53 3.93
CA LEU A 295 3.67 -4.76 3.48
C LEU A 295 5.03 -4.41 2.88
N PRO A 296 6.12 -5.14 3.17
CA PRO A 296 7.41 -4.91 2.53
C PRO A 296 7.28 -4.94 1.00
N MET A 297 7.80 -3.91 0.32
CA MET A 297 7.61 -3.77 -1.13
C MET A 297 8.96 -3.90 -1.86
N PRO A 298 9.01 -4.58 -3.03
CA PRO A 298 10.22 -4.65 -3.85
C PRO A 298 10.58 -3.28 -4.42
N PHE A 299 11.84 -2.87 -4.27
CA PHE A 299 12.41 -1.68 -4.92
C PHE A 299 13.69 -2.01 -5.66
N SER A 300 13.90 -1.34 -6.80
CA SER A 300 15.19 -1.32 -7.49
C SER A 300 16.25 -0.59 -6.66
N LEU A 301 17.52 -0.95 -6.86
CA LEU A 301 18.63 -0.29 -6.19
C LEU A 301 18.69 1.22 -6.49
N SER A 302 18.44 1.61 -7.75
CA SER A 302 18.40 3.01 -8.18
C SER A 302 17.34 3.83 -7.43
N PHE A 303 16.16 3.24 -7.18
CA PHE A 303 15.09 3.93 -6.45
C PHE A 303 15.40 4.04 -4.96
N ILE A 304 16.02 3.03 -4.38
CA ILE A 304 16.53 3.10 -3.00
C ILE A 304 17.55 4.23 -2.86
N GLN A 305 18.46 4.37 -3.83
CA GLN A 305 19.42 5.48 -3.86
C GLN A 305 18.73 6.84 -4.03
N ARG A 306 17.72 6.95 -4.91
CA ARG A 306 16.91 8.17 -5.06
C ARG A 306 16.21 8.57 -3.77
N MET A 307 15.64 7.61 -3.03
CA MET A 307 15.05 7.88 -1.71
C MET A 307 16.10 8.41 -0.72
N GLY A 308 17.27 7.76 -0.65
CA GLY A 308 18.35 8.20 0.23
C GLY A 308 18.85 9.60 -0.10
N ASN A 309 18.94 9.94 -1.38
CA ASN A 309 19.30 11.28 -1.85
C ASN A 309 18.24 12.33 -1.50
N ALA A 310 16.95 11.98 -1.59
CA ALA A 310 15.85 12.88 -1.25
C ALA A 310 15.80 13.24 0.24
N THR A 311 16.17 12.30 1.12
CA THR A 311 16.11 12.49 2.57
C THR A 311 17.45 12.91 3.17
N GLY A 312 18.54 12.63 2.47
CA GLY A 312 19.91 12.71 2.97
C GLY A 312 20.18 11.69 4.07
N ILE A 313 19.41 10.60 4.14
CA ILE A 313 19.56 9.49 5.09
C ILE A 313 19.50 8.19 4.28
N PRO A 314 20.46 7.27 4.41
CA PRO A 314 20.37 5.97 3.74
C PRO A 314 19.14 5.20 4.23
N VAL A 315 18.43 4.54 3.29
CA VAL A 315 17.23 3.75 3.61
C VAL A 315 17.57 2.57 4.53
N PHE A 316 18.76 1.98 4.34
CA PHE A 316 19.29 0.90 5.16
C PHE A 316 20.54 1.34 5.91
N GLU A 317 20.64 1.00 7.19
CA GLU A 317 21.85 1.27 7.99
C GLU A 317 23.04 0.42 7.52
N THR A 318 22.77 -0.81 7.10
CA THR A 318 23.74 -1.74 6.51
C THR A 318 23.38 -2.04 5.06
N PRO A 319 24.35 -2.31 4.18
CA PRO A 319 24.07 -2.70 2.81
C PRO A 319 23.13 -3.92 2.79
N PRO A 320 21.96 -3.84 2.11
CA PRO A 320 21.02 -4.94 2.06
C PRO A 320 21.55 -6.04 1.13
N THR A 321 21.07 -7.27 1.34
CA THR A 321 21.23 -8.33 0.35
C THR A 321 20.40 -8.00 -0.88
N LEU A 322 21.04 -8.03 -2.05
CA LEU A 322 20.41 -7.77 -3.33
C LEU A 322 19.96 -9.09 -3.95
N SER A 323 18.83 -9.05 -4.66
CA SER A 323 18.28 -10.15 -5.44
C SER A 323 17.68 -9.62 -6.74
N PRO A 324 17.50 -10.45 -7.77
CA PRO A 324 16.83 -10.03 -9.00
C PRO A 324 15.44 -9.44 -8.69
N LEU A 325 15.17 -8.23 -9.18
CA LEU A 325 13.96 -7.49 -8.83
C LEU A 325 12.68 -8.25 -9.22
N TYR A 326 12.69 -8.94 -10.36
CA TYR A 326 11.52 -9.68 -10.84
C TYR A 326 11.19 -10.86 -9.91
N GLU A 327 12.18 -11.52 -9.31
CA GLU A 327 11.93 -12.57 -8.32
C GLU A 327 11.25 -12.01 -7.07
N LEU A 328 11.69 -10.83 -6.61
CA LEU A 328 11.08 -10.15 -5.46
C LEU A 328 9.64 -9.74 -5.76
N ILE A 329 9.35 -9.24 -6.96
CA ILE A 329 7.98 -8.90 -7.40
C ILE A 329 7.10 -10.15 -7.42
N VAL A 330 7.59 -11.24 -8.00
CA VAL A 330 6.88 -12.54 -8.03
C VAL A 330 6.57 -13.02 -6.62
N GLN A 331 7.57 -13.02 -5.73
CA GLN A 331 7.39 -13.47 -4.35
C GLN A 331 6.37 -12.61 -3.61
N ASN A 332 6.41 -11.29 -3.79
CA ASN A 332 5.45 -10.38 -3.18
C ASN A 332 4.03 -10.64 -3.68
N GLN A 333 3.84 -10.75 -5.00
CA GLN A 333 2.52 -10.99 -5.61
C GLN A 333 1.91 -12.32 -5.14
N LEU A 334 2.73 -13.37 -5.03
CA LEU A 334 2.26 -14.67 -4.56
C LEU A 334 1.87 -14.64 -3.08
N GLN A 335 2.54 -13.84 -2.23
CA GLN A 335 2.17 -13.72 -0.82
C GLN A 335 0.79 -13.06 -0.62
N GLU A 336 0.44 -12.07 -1.45
CA GLU A 336 -0.85 -11.35 -1.36
C GLU A 336 -2.06 -12.24 -1.65
N GLU A 337 -1.94 -13.20 -2.58
CA GLU A 337 -3.02 -14.14 -2.93
C GLU A 337 -3.23 -15.28 -1.89
N GLY A 338 -2.62 -15.22 -0.70
CA GLY A 338 -3.01 -16.03 0.47
C GLY A 338 -2.63 -17.52 0.45
N GLY A 339 -1.73 -17.94 -0.44
CA GLY A 339 -1.24 -19.33 -0.49
C GLY A 339 -0.09 -19.62 0.48
N ASN A 340 0.03 -20.87 0.93
CA ASN A 340 1.27 -21.35 1.58
C ASN A 340 2.49 -20.97 0.72
N PRO A 341 3.64 -20.62 1.33
CA PRO A 341 4.87 -20.42 0.57
C PRO A 341 5.10 -21.66 -0.29
N LEU A 342 5.20 -21.47 -1.61
CA LEU A 342 5.48 -22.57 -2.53
C LEU A 342 6.80 -23.21 -2.08
N THR A 343 6.72 -24.47 -1.65
CA THR A 343 7.87 -25.29 -1.22
C THR A 343 8.78 -25.67 -2.39
N THR A 344 8.42 -25.25 -3.61
CA THR A 344 9.21 -25.40 -4.83
C THR A 344 9.52 -24.00 -5.37
N PRO A 345 10.78 -23.69 -5.71
CA PRO A 345 11.08 -22.48 -6.45
C PRO A 345 10.22 -22.48 -7.71
N THR A 346 9.67 -21.34 -8.09
CA THR A 346 9.16 -21.10 -9.45
C THR A 346 10.35 -21.16 -10.42
N HIS A 347 10.96 -22.33 -10.59
CA HIS A 347 12.28 -22.54 -11.18
C HIS A 347 12.32 -22.25 -12.69
N ALA A 348 11.18 -21.85 -13.26
CA ALA A 348 11.07 -21.46 -14.66
C ALA A 348 10.58 -20.01 -14.85
N MET A 349 10.25 -19.25 -13.79
CA MET A 349 9.68 -17.89 -13.93
C MET A 349 8.54 -17.79 -14.96
N ARG A 350 7.74 -18.87 -15.06
CA ARG A 350 6.63 -19.03 -16.00
C ARG A 350 5.31 -18.91 -15.29
N PHE A 351 4.45 -18.06 -15.82
CA PHE A 351 3.12 -17.78 -15.27
C PHE A 351 2.07 -17.81 -16.38
N TYR A 352 0.86 -18.23 -16.02
CA TYR A 352 -0.22 -18.40 -16.98
C TYR A 352 -1.36 -17.44 -16.69
N ALA A 353 -2.01 -16.96 -17.75
CA ALA A 353 -3.20 -16.13 -17.64
C ALA A 353 -4.28 -16.65 -18.59
N SER A 354 -5.44 -16.97 -18.02
CA SER A 354 -6.65 -17.30 -18.77
C SER A 354 -7.49 -16.04 -18.96
N LEU A 355 -7.70 -15.64 -20.21
CA LEU A 355 -8.55 -14.52 -20.62
C LEU A 355 -9.76 -15.07 -21.40
N PRO A 356 -10.86 -14.31 -21.54
CA PRO A 356 -12.13 -14.83 -22.11
C PRO A 356 -12.01 -15.55 -23.47
N ASP A 357 -11.05 -15.17 -24.30
CA ASP A 357 -10.83 -15.69 -25.66
C ASP A 357 -9.37 -16.11 -25.92
N GLN A 358 -8.46 -15.97 -24.94
CA GLN A 358 -7.03 -16.19 -25.13
C GLN A 358 -6.40 -16.85 -23.90
N GLN A 359 -5.40 -17.70 -24.13
CA GLN A 359 -4.59 -18.33 -23.09
C GLN A 359 -3.15 -17.87 -23.26
N HIS A 360 -2.57 -17.28 -22.22
CA HIS A 360 -1.24 -16.69 -22.27
C HIS A 360 -0.27 -17.41 -21.33
N CYS A 361 0.99 -17.48 -21.73
CA CYS A 361 2.13 -17.91 -20.93
C CYS A 361 3.17 -16.79 -20.93
N TYR A 362 3.55 -16.32 -19.74
CA TYR A 362 4.53 -15.27 -19.51
C TYR A 362 5.79 -15.86 -18.90
N PHE A 363 6.91 -15.71 -19.59
CA PHE A 363 8.24 -15.96 -19.04
C PHE A 363 8.84 -14.64 -18.57
N LEU A 364 9.07 -14.52 -17.27
CA LEU A 364 9.68 -13.33 -16.65
C LEU A 364 11.20 -13.52 -16.56
N ASN A 365 11.93 -12.97 -17.51
CA ASN A 365 13.38 -13.14 -17.61
C ASN A 365 14.12 -12.14 -16.71
N GLY A 366 14.11 -12.40 -15.39
CA GLY A 366 14.74 -11.53 -14.39
C GLY A 366 16.27 -11.46 -14.48
N ASP A 367 16.90 -12.44 -15.14
CA ASP A 367 18.35 -12.54 -15.31
C ASP A 367 18.87 -11.82 -16.56
N ALA A 368 17.98 -11.31 -17.41
CA ALA A 368 18.38 -10.58 -18.61
C ALA A 368 19.25 -9.37 -18.23
N PRO A 369 20.40 -9.18 -18.90
CA PRO A 369 21.29 -8.06 -18.62
C PRO A 369 20.59 -6.75 -19.03
N VAL A 370 20.57 -5.81 -18.08
CA VAL A 370 20.19 -4.41 -18.30
C VAL A 370 21.35 -3.71 -19.05
N GLN A 371 21.19 -2.46 -19.48
CA GLN A 371 22.21 -1.69 -20.23
C GLN A 371 23.63 -1.74 -19.62
N ASP A 372 23.75 -1.90 -18.30
CA ASP A 372 25.02 -2.00 -17.57
C ASP A 372 25.63 -3.42 -17.54
N GLY A 373 25.06 -4.38 -18.25
CA GLY A 373 25.53 -5.78 -18.31
C GLY A 373 25.21 -6.63 -17.07
N HIS A 374 24.54 -6.04 -16.07
CA HIS A 374 24.09 -6.71 -14.86
C HIS A 374 22.58 -6.93 -14.88
N SER A 375 22.09 -7.95 -14.18
CA SER A 375 20.65 -8.13 -13.97
C SER A 375 20.07 -7.01 -13.10
N LEU A 376 18.78 -6.72 -13.25
CA LEU A 376 18.12 -5.68 -12.47
C LEU A 376 18.02 -6.09 -11.00
N GLN A 377 18.82 -5.48 -10.14
CA GLN A 377 18.90 -5.82 -8.72
C GLN A 377 17.96 -4.96 -7.87
N GLY A 378 17.41 -5.57 -6.81
CA GLY A 378 16.55 -4.89 -5.85
C GLY A 378 16.56 -5.56 -4.47
N THR A 379 15.77 -5.00 -3.55
CA THR A 379 15.51 -5.58 -2.23
C THR A 379 14.13 -5.16 -1.71
N LEU A 380 13.65 -5.81 -0.64
CA LEU A 380 12.39 -5.44 0.01
C LEU A 380 12.60 -4.27 0.97
N VAL A 381 11.85 -3.20 0.78
CA VAL A 381 11.86 -2.02 1.68
C VAL A 381 10.64 -2.09 2.58
N SER A 382 10.88 -2.03 3.90
CA SER A 382 9.82 -2.03 4.92
C SER A 382 9.62 -0.66 5.57
N LYS A 383 10.65 0.18 5.60
CA LYS A 383 10.58 1.54 6.16
C LYS A 383 11.59 2.47 5.50
N ILE A 384 11.24 3.76 5.40
CA ILE A 384 12.06 4.79 4.75
C ILE A 384 12.23 5.98 5.72
N PRO A 385 13.46 6.32 6.15
CA PRO A 385 13.71 7.40 7.09
C PRO A 385 13.62 8.79 6.44
N PHE A 386 13.06 9.76 7.15
CA PHE A 386 13.05 11.18 6.76
C PHE A 386 12.98 12.10 7.99
N ARG A 387 13.18 13.41 7.77
CA ARG A 387 13.33 14.40 8.85
C ARG A 387 12.38 15.58 8.77
N HIS A 388 11.77 15.82 7.62
CA HIS A 388 10.97 17.00 7.39
C HIS A 388 9.75 16.68 6.50
N PRO A 389 8.54 17.23 6.79
CA PRO A 389 7.33 16.97 6.00
C PRO A 389 7.49 17.26 4.50
N ALA A 390 8.26 18.30 4.14
CA ALA A 390 8.59 18.62 2.75
C ALA A 390 9.32 17.50 1.96
N GLN A 391 9.89 16.50 2.63
CA GLN A 391 10.55 15.36 1.98
C GLN A 391 9.56 14.26 1.57
N VAL A 392 8.37 14.23 2.18
CA VAL A 392 7.35 13.20 1.94
C VAL A 392 6.88 13.16 0.48
N PRO A 393 6.62 14.29 -0.21
CA PRO A 393 6.21 14.26 -1.62
C PRO A 393 7.21 13.54 -2.52
N ALA A 394 8.50 13.87 -2.41
CA ALA A 394 9.55 13.24 -3.21
C ALA A 394 9.67 11.73 -2.92
N LEU A 395 9.47 11.31 -1.66
CA LEU A 395 9.44 9.90 -1.31
C LEU A 395 8.24 9.18 -1.92
N LEU A 396 7.04 9.77 -1.84
CA LEU A 396 5.83 9.20 -2.41
C LEU A 396 5.91 9.08 -3.92
N ASP A 397 6.55 10.03 -4.61
CA ASP A 397 6.76 9.93 -6.06
C ASP A 397 7.59 8.69 -6.43
N VAL A 398 8.64 8.39 -5.66
CA VAL A 398 9.44 7.17 -5.88
C VAL A 398 8.65 5.91 -5.54
N ILE A 399 7.91 5.91 -4.41
CA ILE A 399 7.07 4.77 -4.01
C ILE A 399 6.02 4.46 -5.08
N ARG A 400 5.31 5.50 -5.56
CA ARG A 400 4.28 5.40 -6.60
C ARG A 400 4.85 4.90 -7.91
N HIS A 401 6.00 5.40 -8.33
CA HIS A 401 6.65 4.95 -9.55
C HIS A 401 6.99 3.46 -9.46
N GLN A 402 7.63 3.02 -8.37
CA GLN A 402 7.94 1.60 -8.18
C GLN A 402 6.68 0.75 -8.12
N ALA A 403 5.63 1.22 -7.44
CA ALA A 403 4.36 0.52 -7.33
C ALA A 403 3.71 0.29 -8.70
N ALA A 404 3.75 1.29 -9.60
CA ALA A 404 3.24 1.15 -10.96
C ALA A 404 4.03 0.12 -11.78
N ALA A 405 5.37 0.14 -11.70
CA ALA A 405 6.20 -0.87 -12.35
C ALA A 405 5.95 -2.29 -11.80
N ASN A 406 5.89 -2.43 -10.48
CA ASN A 406 5.57 -3.68 -9.80
C ASN A 406 4.17 -4.19 -10.19
N THR A 407 3.19 -3.29 -10.33
CA THR A 407 1.82 -3.65 -10.76
C THR A 407 1.83 -4.24 -12.17
N LEU A 408 2.54 -3.62 -13.13
CA LEU A 408 2.61 -4.12 -14.49
C LEU A 408 3.26 -5.49 -14.57
N ILE A 409 4.43 -5.67 -13.95
CA ILE A 409 5.15 -6.94 -13.94
C ILE A 409 4.37 -8.00 -13.15
N GLY A 410 3.85 -7.63 -11.97
CA GLY A 410 3.02 -8.47 -11.12
C GLY A 410 1.71 -8.92 -11.78
N SER A 411 1.18 -8.15 -12.73
CA SER A 411 -0.04 -8.53 -13.48
C SER A 411 0.11 -9.83 -14.29
N CYS A 412 1.34 -10.25 -14.60
CA CYS A 412 1.64 -11.53 -15.24
C CYS A 412 1.62 -12.70 -14.24
N VAL A 413 1.76 -12.45 -12.94
CA VAL A 413 1.95 -13.44 -11.89
C VAL A 413 0.60 -13.82 -11.31
N LYS A 414 0.03 -14.94 -11.79
CA LYS A 414 -1.20 -15.53 -11.25
C LYS A 414 -1.00 -17.00 -10.96
N ARG A 415 -1.70 -17.54 -9.95
CA ARG A 415 -1.79 -18.99 -9.69
C ARG A 415 -2.71 -19.74 -10.66
N THR A 416 -2.67 -19.39 -11.94
CA THR A 416 -3.44 -20.10 -12.97
C THR A 416 -2.63 -21.31 -13.41
N PHE A 417 -3.26 -22.49 -13.44
CA PHE A 417 -2.66 -23.70 -13.97
C PHE A 417 -3.25 -24.00 -15.34
N ILE A 418 -2.43 -23.89 -16.38
CA ILE A 418 -2.75 -24.34 -17.75
C ILE A 418 -1.79 -25.47 -18.08
N LYS A 419 -2.28 -26.54 -18.74
CA LYS A 419 -1.41 -27.60 -19.24
C LYS A 419 -0.57 -27.06 -20.40
N ASP A 420 0.74 -27.30 -20.41
CA ASP A 420 1.67 -26.78 -21.43
C ASP A 420 1.26 -27.15 -22.87
N ASP A 421 0.63 -28.31 -23.07
CA ASP A 421 0.16 -28.78 -24.39
C ASP A 421 -1.19 -28.20 -24.84
N THR A 422 -1.64 -27.10 -24.23
CA THR A 422 -2.93 -26.50 -24.60
C THR A 422 -2.81 -25.83 -25.98
N PRO A 423 -3.58 -26.28 -27.00
CA PRO A 423 -3.51 -25.69 -28.34
C PRO A 423 -3.94 -24.23 -28.31
N GLY A 424 -3.18 -23.35 -28.95
CA GLY A 424 -3.45 -21.91 -29.00
C GLY A 424 -2.90 -21.10 -27.81
N LEU A 425 -2.04 -21.70 -26.98
CA LEU A 425 -1.30 -20.99 -25.93
C LEU A 425 -0.32 -19.99 -26.55
N LEU A 426 -0.53 -18.69 -26.27
CA LEU A 426 0.37 -17.63 -26.70
C LEU A 426 1.51 -17.46 -25.71
N GLN A 427 2.75 -17.38 -26.21
CA GLN A 427 3.94 -17.22 -25.39
C GLN A 427 4.47 -15.79 -25.46
N PHE A 428 4.81 -15.25 -24.30
CA PHE A 428 5.35 -13.91 -24.12
C PHE A 428 6.59 -13.98 -23.23
N GLU A 429 7.64 -13.26 -23.60
CA GLU A 429 8.83 -13.06 -22.78
C GLU A 429 8.85 -11.61 -22.28
N VAL A 430 9.03 -11.42 -20.98
CA VAL A 430 9.15 -10.11 -20.34
C VAL A 430 10.57 -9.92 -19.83
N CYS A 431 11.31 -8.97 -20.40
CA CYS A 431 12.71 -8.71 -20.05
C CYS A 431 12.91 -7.28 -19.54
N PRO A 432 13.61 -7.07 -18.41
CA PRO A 432 14.00 -5.74 -17.97
C PRO A 432 14.95 -5.06 -18.99
N LEU A 433 14.82 -3.75 -19.15
CA LEU A 433 15.68 -2.94 -20.03
C LEU A 433 16.41 -1.82 -19.27
N THR A 434 15.72 -1.19 -18.32
CA THR A 434 16.25 -0.18 -17.39
C THR A 434 15.56 -0.33 -16.03
N ASP A 435 15.85 0.56 -15.08
CA ASP A 435 15.12 0.64 -13.81
C ASP A 435 13.61 0.93 -13.94
N SER A 436 13.20 1.53 -15.06
CA SER A 436 11.84 2.02 -15.31
C SER A 436 11.25 1.49 -16.62
N SER A 437 11.93 0.59 -17.32
CA SER A 437 11.44 0.06 -18.60
C SER A 437 11.75 -1.40 -18.79
N PHE A 438 10.90 -2.06 -19.57
CA PHE A 438 10.98 -3.47 -19.89
C PHE A 438 10.39 -3.73 -21.28
N SER A 439 10.70 -4.89 -21.84
CA SER A 439 10.18 -5.34 -23.13
C SER A 439 9.23 -6.53 -22.95
N VAL A 440 8.25 -6.63 -23.83
CA VAL A 440 7.38 -7.79 -23.98
C VAL A 440 7.52 -8.31 -25.41
N SER A 441 8.20 -9.44 -25.56
CA SER A 441 8.47 -10.09 -26.85
C SER A 441 7.46 -11.21 -27.10
N PHE A 442 6.92 -11.31 -28.31
CA PHE A 442 5.91 -12.28 -28.70
C PHE A 442 5.92 -12.55 -30.21
N GLN A 443 5.36 -13.69 -30.61
CA GLN A 443 5.20 -14.00 -32.02
C GLN A 443 4.14 -13.10 -32.67
N HIS A 444 4.43 -12.59 -33.87
CA HIS A 444 3.50 -11.80 -34.66
C HIS A 444 2.17 -12.56 -34.84
N PRO A 445 0.99 -11.91 -34.70
CA PRO A 445 -0.30 -12.60 -34.82
C PRO A 445 -0.63 -13.22 -36.19
N VAL A 446 0.25 -13.11 -37.18
CA VAL A 446 -0.05 -13.33 -38.62
C VAL A 446 1.04 -14.12 -39.32
N ASN A 447 2.28 -13.96 -38.88
CA ASN A 447 3.42 -14.64 -39.46
C ASN A 447 4.31 -15.19 -38.33
N GLU A 448 5.46 -15.73 -38.69
CA GLU A 448 6.40 -16.34 -37.73
C GLU A 448 7.46 -15.34 -37.21
N SER A 449 7.31 -14.04 -37.49
CA SER A 449 8.27 -13.03 -37.02
C SER A 449 8.09 -12.74 -35.51
N LEU A 450 9.15 -12.24 -34.89
CA LEU A 450 9.12 -11.78 -33.50
C LEU A 450 8.81 -10.28 -33.44
N VAL A 451 7.92 -9.91 -32.54
CA VAL A 451 7.50 -8.54 -32.27
C VAL A 451 7.80 -8.22 -30.82
N CYS A 452 8.18 -6.97 -30.55
CA CYS A 452 8.54 -6.51 -29.22
C CYS A 452 7.82 -5.20 -28.90
N VAL A 453 7.19 -5.14 -27.73
CA VAL A 453 6.67 -3.88 -27.17
C VAL A 453 7.58 -3.45 -26.04
N VAL A 454 8.18 -2.28 -26.15
CA VAL A 454 8.92 -1.65 -25.06
C VAL A 454 7.96 -0.79 -24.26
N MET A 455 7.85 -1.04 -22.96
CA MET A 455 7.06 -0.27 -22.01
C MET A 455 8.01 0.53 -21.11
N GLU A 456 7.79 1.84 -21.02
CA GLU A 456 8.53 2.76 -20.17
C GLU A 456 7.57 3.40 -19.16
N VAL A 457 7.80 3.15 -17.88
CA VAL A 457 7.08 3.78 -16.77
C VAL A 457 7.75 5.11 -16.48
N ILE A 458 7.09 6.21 -16.83
CA ILE A 458 7.63 7.57 -16.66
C ILE A 458 7.29 8.04 -15.23
N ASP A 459 6.02 7.88 -14.84
CA ASP A 459 5.52 8.07 -13.49
C ASP A 459 4.43 7.03 -13.20
N SER A 460 3.76 7.11 -12.05
CA SER A 460 2.74 6.12 -11.66
C SER A 460 1.48 6.07 -12.53
N ARG A 461 1.36 6.96 -13.51
CA ARG A 461 0.17 7.18 -14.34
C ARG A 461 0.51 7.25 -15.82
N GLN A 462 1.73 7.65 -16.13
CA GLN A 462 2.23 7.74 -17.50
C GLN A 462 3.14 6.57 -17.79
N VAL A 463 2.61 5.67 -18.61
CA VAL A 463 3.36 4.59 -19.24
C VAL A 463 3.40 4.89 -20.74
N SER A 464 4.58 4.88 -21.32
CA SER A 464 4.80 5.02 -22.76
C SER A 464 5.08 3.65 -23.37
N CYS A 465 4.58 3.39 -24.57
CA CYS A 465 4.78 2.12 -25.26
C CYS A 465 5.29 2.35 -26.68
N LYS A 466 6.25 1.54 -27.11
CA LYS A 466 6.77 1.54 -28.48
C LYS A 466 6.75 0.13 -29.05
N LEU A 467 6.11 -0.04 -30.20
CA LEU A 467 6.01 -1.30 -30.91
C LEU A 467 7.14 -1.44 -31.95
N TYR A 468 7.94 -2.48 -31.81
CA TYR A 468 8.99 -2.86 -32.73
C TYR A 468 8.61 -4.14 -33.46
N LYS A 469 8.59 -4.08 -34.79
CA LYS A 469 8.30 -5.21 -35.69
C LYS A 469 9.24 -5.19 -36.89
N GLY A 470 9.28 -6.27 -37.66
CA GLY A 470 10.01 -6.32 -38.92
C GLY A 470 9.54 -5.25 -39.91
N LEU A 471 10.47 -4.75 -40.73
CA LEU A 471 10.19 -3.72 -41.75
C LEU A 471 9.10 -4.16 -42.74
N SER A 472 9.07 -5.45 -43.07
CA SER A 472 8.11 -6.06 -44.00
C SER A 472 6.86 -6.64 -43.32
N ASP A 473 6.76 -6.56 -41.99
CA ASP A 473 5.64 -7.14 -41.25
C ASP A 473 4.36 -6.33 -41.45
N ALA A 474 3.21 -7.01 -41.41
CA ALA A 474 1.91 -6.37 -41.47
C ALA A 474 1.71 -5.40 -40.29
N LEU A 475 0.77 -4.46 -40.45
CA LEU A 475 0.41 -3.55 -39.38
C LEU A 475 -0.36 -4.31 -38.27
N ILE A 476 0.07 -4.14 -37.02
CA ILE A 476 -0.59 -4.73 -35.85
C ILE A 476 -1.48 -3.68 -35.16
N CYS A 477 -0.87 -2.59 -34.71
CA CYS A 477 -1.53 -1.44 -34.10
C CYS A 477 -0.50 -0.28 -33.99
N THR A 478 -0.91 0.84 -33.39
CA THR A 478 -0.04 2.01 -33.17
C THR A 478 0.45 2.08 -31.74
N ASP A 479 1.59 2.73 -31.52
CA ASP A 479 2.14 3.03 -30.19
C ASP A 479 1.10 3.69 -29.27
N ASP A 480 0.40 4.72 -29.78
CA ASP A 480 -0.66 5.44 -29.07
C ASP A 480 -1.81 4.53 -28.61
N PHE A 481 -2.17 3.53 -29.42
CA PHE A 481 -3.21 2.57 -29.04
C PHE A 481 -2.74 1.74 -27.84
N ILE A 482 -1.52 1.20 -27.90
CA ILE A 482 -0.95 0.38 -26.81
C ILE A 482 -0.82 1.22 -25.53
N THR A 483 -0.30 2.43 -25.64
CA THR A 483 -0.15 3.38 -24.53
C THR A 483 -1.49 3.66 -23.85
N LYS A 484 -2.57 3.92 -24.61
CA LYS A 484 -3.90 4.15 -24.03
C LYS A 484 -4.44 2.91 -23.33
N VAL A 485 -4.26 1.72 -23.91
CA VAL A 485 -4.71 0.46 -23.31
C VAL A 485 -3.98 0.18 -22.00
N VAL A 486 -2.65 0.29 -21.98
CA VAL A 486 -1.87 0.00 -20.77
C VAL A 486 -2.15 1.02 -19.67
N GLN A 487 -2.36 2.30 -20.00
CA GLN A 487 -2.70 3.32 -19.00
C GLN A 487 -4.10 3.11 -18.39
N ARG A 488 -5.05 2.53 -19.14
CA ARG A 488 -6.40 2.25 -18.65
C ARG A 488 -6.47 0.96 -17.83
N CYS A 489 -5.66 -0.05 -18.15
CA CYS A 489 -5.71 -1.34 -17.45
C CYS A 489 -4.55 -1.57 -16.47
N MET A 490 -3.35 -1.05 -16.71
CA MET A 490 -2.13 -1.40 -15.96
C MET A 490 -1.91 -2.92 -15.87
N SER A 491 -2.19 -3.65 -16.95
CA SER A 491 -1.97 -5.10 -17.05
C SER A 491 -1.35 -5.49 -18.39
N ILE A 492 -0.25 -6.24 -18.32
CA ILE A 492 0.41 -6.80 -19.50
C ILE A 492 -0.52 -7.83 -20.19
N PRO A 493 -1.13 -8.82 -19.51
CA PRO A 493 -2.10 -9.72 -20.12
C PRO A 493 -3.21 -9.07 -20.93
N VAL A 494 -3.87 -8.06 -20.35
CA VAL A 494 -4.98 -7.38 -21.03
C VAL A 494 -4.49 -6.52 -22.19
N THR A 495 -3.33 -5.90 -22.05
CA THR A 495 -2.70 -5.14 -23.15
C THR A 495 -2.35 -6.06 -24.33
N MET A 496 -1.73 -7.21 -24.08
CA MET A 496 -1.37 -8.17 -25.14
C MET A 496 -2.61 -8.74 -25.84
N ARG A 497 -3.68 -9.02 -25.08
CA ARG A 497 -4.97 -9.42 -25.65
C ARG A 497 -5.52 -8.35 -26.60
N ALA A 498 -5.50 -7.08 -26.19
CA ALA A 498 -6.00 -5.96 -27.00
C ALA A 498 -5.18 -5.77 -28.29
N ILE A 499 -3.84 -5.88 -28.20
CA ILE A 499 -2.95 -5.84 -29.36
C ILE A 499 -3.34 -6.92 -30.36
N ARG A 500 -3.52 -8.16 -29.90
CA ARG A 500 -3.89 -9.28 -30.78
C ARG A 500 -5.26 -9.07 -31.44
N ARG A 501 -6.29 -8.69 -30.68
CA ARG A 501 -7.63 -8.43 -31.25
C ARG A 501 -7.60 -7.30 -32.28
N LYS A 502 -6.80 -6.25 -32.03
CA LYS A 502 -6.64 -5.14 -32.97
C LYS A 502 -5.98 -5.60 -34.27
N ALA A 503 -4.93 -6.42 -34.17
CA ALA A 503 -4.24 -6.99 -35.32
C ALA A 503 -5.18 -7.87 -36.17
N GLU A 504 -5.99 -8.72 -35.53
CA GLU A 504 -6.97 -9.58 -36.20
C GLU A 504 -8.05 -8.76 -36.92
N THR A 505 -8.52 -7.67 -36.30
CA THR A 505 -9.51 -6.77 -36.91
C THR A 505 -8.95 -6.07 -38.16
N ILE A 506 -7.72 -5.54 -38.09
CA ILE A 506 -7.07 -4.87 -39.23
C ILE A 506 -6.91 -5.83 -40.42
N GLN A 507 -6.60 -7.10 -40.15
CA GLN A 507 -6.51 -8.12 -41.20
C GLN A 507 -7.86 -8.45 -41.82
N ALA A 508 -8.90 -8.61 -41.00
CA ALA A 508 -10.25 -8.87 -41.48
C ALA A 508 -10.76 -7.74 -42.37
N ASP A 509 -10.43 -6.49 -42.02
CA ASP A 509 -10.82 -5.28 -42.77
C ASP A 509 -9.95 -4.99 -44.00
N THR A 510 -8.80 -5.68 -44.15
CA THR A 510 -7.88 -5.50 -45.29
C THR A 510 -7.68 -6.79 -46.10
N PRO A 511 -8.73 -7.34 -46.74
CA PRO A 511 -8.64 -8.59 -47.52
C PRO A 511 -7.73 -8.48 -48.75
N ALA A 512 -7.34 -7.27 -49.17
CA ALA A 512 -6.38 -7.08 -50.24
C ALA A 512 -4.96 -7.51 -49.86
N LEU A 513 -4.56 -7.41 -48.58
CA LEU A 513 -3.19 -7.77 -48.14
C LEU A 513 -2.96 -9.28 -48.12
N SER A 514 -3.96 -10.08 -47.79
CA SER A 514 -3.87 -11.54 -47.86
C SER A 514 -3.76 -12.02 -49.31
N LEU A 515 -4.54 -11.45 -50.24
CA LEU A 515 -4.39 -11.74 -51.67
C LEU A 515 -3.06 -11.26 -52.23
N ILE A 516 -2.54 -10.10 -51.80
CA ILE A 516 -1.24 -9.60 -52.25
C ILE A 516 -0.09 -10.46 -51.68
N ALA A 517 -0.14 -10.84 -50.40
CA ALA A 517 0.86 -11.72 -49.80
C ALA A 517 0.90 -13.09 -50.48
N GLU A 518 -0.25 -13.69 -50.74
CA GLU A 518 -0.38 -14.97 -51.45
C GLU A 518 0.12 -14.84 -52.90
N THR A 519 -0.21 -13.74 -53.59
CA THR A 519 0.29 -13.46 -54.94
C THR A 519 1.80 -13.26 -54.97
N VAL A 520 2.37 -12.54 -54.00
CA VAL A 520 3.83 -12.31 -53.89
C VAL A 520 4.55 -13.62 -53.56
N GLU A 521 4.02 -14.45 -52.69
CA GLU A 521 4.60 -15.76 -52.36
C GLU A 521 4.58 -16.72 -53.57
N ILE A 522 3.49 -16.70 -54.35
CA ILE A 522 3.38 -17.44 -55.61
C ILE A 522 4.37 -16.90 -56.65
N MET A 523 4.56 -15.58 -56.74
CA MET A 523 5.52 -14.97 -57.65
C MET A 523 6.97 -15.25 -57.26
N VAL A 524 7.30 -15.32 -55.97
CA VAL A 524 8.64 -15.70 -55.49
C VAL A 524 8.91 -17.19 -55.77
N LYS A 525 7.92 -18.06 -55.53
CA LYS A 525 8.03 -19.50 -55.88
C LYS A 525 8.14 -19.74 -57.39
N LYS A 526 7.53 -18.90 -58.23
CA LYS A 526 7.63 -18.99 -59.70
C LYS A 526 8.90 -18.38 -60.30
N ASN A 527 9.64 -17.54 -59.59
CA ASN A 527 10.84 -16.85 -60.09
C ASN A 527 12.17 -17.48 -59.65
N LEU A 528 12.16 -18.64 -58.99
CA LEU A 528 13.36 -19.43 -58.76
C LEU A 528 13.74 -20.17 -60.06
N PRO A 529 14.97 -20.02 -60.59
CA PRO A 529 15.41 -20.77 -61.77
C PRO A 529 15.46 -22.28 -61.44
N PRO A 530 15.17 -23.17 -62.41
CA PRO A 530 15.22 -24.61 -62.16
C PRO A 530 16.67 -25.01 -61.84
N ALA A 531 16.88 -25.63 -60.68
CA ALA A 531 18.13 -26.28 -60.34
C ALA A 531 18.31 -27.51 -61.26
N GLY A 532 18.94 -27.30 -62.42
CA GLY A 532 19.37 -28.37 -63.29
C GLY A 532 20.72 -28.91 -62.84
N SER A 533 20.77 -30.21 -62.53
CA SER A 533 21.95 -31.07 -62.76
C SER A 533 21.49 -32.53 -62.89
N PRO A 534 22.15 -33.34 -63.75
CA PRO A 534 21.60 -34.61 -64.24
C PRO A 534 22.01 -35.79 -63.36
N GLY A 535 21.11 -36.77 -63.19
CA GLY A 535 21.39 -38.04 -62.53
C GLY A 535 20.61 -39.17 -63.18
N TYR A 536 21.36 -40.14 -63.70
CA TYR A 536 20.91 -41.37 -64.37
C TYR A 536 19.87 -42.18 -63.59
N GLY A 537 18.97 -42.83 -64.33
CA GLY A 537 17.81 -43.55 -63.79
C GLY A 537 17.97 -45.04 -63.52
N MET A 538 16.93 -45.56 -62.86
CA MET A 538 16.33 -46.92 -62.81
C MET A 538 15.73 -47.08 -61.40
N GLY A 539 14.52 -47.53 -61.12
CA GLY A 539 13.39 -48.04 -61.89
C GLY A 539 12.41 -48.71 -60.90
N THR A 540 11.09 -48.57 -61.12
CA THR A 540 9.97 -49.38 -60.57
C THR A 540 9.76 -49.37 -59.04
N GLY A 541 8.58 -49.28 -58.42
CA GLY A 541 7.18 -49.28 -58.82
C GLY A 541 6.32 -49.44 -57.55
N GLN A 542 5.01 -49.19 -57.67
CA GLN A 542 3.90 -49.48 -56.74
C GLN A 542 3.45 -48.40 -55.72
N GLN A 543 2.12 -48.22 -55.76
CA GLN A 543 1.22 -47.37 -54.96
C GLN A 543 0.32 -48.32 -54.11
N PRO A 544 -0.63 -47.82 -53.29
CA PRO A 544 -0.62 -47.77 -51.81
C PRO A 544 -1.65 -48.76 -51.16
N PRO A 545 -1.97 -48.61 -49.85
CA PRO A 545 -3.40 -48.47 -49.50
C PRO A 545 -3.74 -47.47 -48.37
N PRO A 546 -5.03 -47.10 -48.21
CA PRO A 546 -5.52 -46.01 -47.36
C PRO A 546 -6.18 -46.47 -46.04
N GLY A 547 -6.35 -45.54 -45.08
CA GLY A 547 -7.41 -45.66 -44.06
C GLY A 547 -7.07 -45.06 -42.68
N SER A 548 -7.82 -44.04 -42.26
CA SER A 548 -8.69 -44.06 -41.04
C SER A 548 -9.01 -42.65 -40.50
N SER A 549 -10.27 -42.28 -40.75
CA SER A 549 -11.21 -41.47 -39.94
C SER A 549 -10.77 -40.83 -38.61
N LEU A 550 -11.04 -39.52 -38.51
CA LEU A 550 -11.32 -38.74 -37.30
C LEU A 550 -12.43 -39.35 -36.41
N PRO A 551 -12.41 -39.06 -35.10
CA PRO A 551 -13.65 -38.83 -34.37
C PRO A 551 -13.70 -37.45 -33.68
N ARG A 552 -14.60 -36.63 -34.23
CA ARG A 552 -15.62 -35.78 -33.58
C ARG A 552 -15.58 -35.63 -32.04
N MET A 553 -15.11 -34.45 -31.64
CA MET A 553 -15.57 -33.53 -30.58
C MET A 553 -16.77 -33.96 -29.71
N VAL A 554 -16.53 -34.06 -28.39
CA VAL A 554 -17.56 -34.02 -27.34
C VAL A 554 -17.39 -32.71 -26.58
N ARG A 555 -18.43 -31.87 -26.60
CA ARG A 555 -18.54 -30.65 -25.78
C ARG A 555 -18.65 -31.04 -24.31
N LEU A 556 -17.81 -30.45 -23.46
CA LEU A 556 -18.08 -30.34 -22.03
C LEU A 556 -18.23 -28.87 -21.66
N SER A 557 -19.20 -28.65 -20.80
CA SER A 557 -19.81 -27.39 -20.35
C SER A 557 -18.90 -26.58 -19.43
N SER A 558 -18.98 -25.27 -19.62
CA SER A 558 -18.35 -24.17 -18.90
C SER A 558 -18.77 -24.07 -17.43
N SER A 559 -17.81 -23.73 -16.57
CA SER A 559 -17.97 -22.84 -15.40
C SER A 559 -16.56 -22.37 -15.01
N ASP A 560 -16.46 -21.15 -14.47
CA ASP A 560 -15.25 -20.41 -14.10
C ASP A 560 -14.62 -19.58 -15.23
N SER A 561 -15.34 -18.53 -15.62
CA SER A 561 -14.79 -17.37 -16.32
C SER A 561 -15.39 -16.13 -15.65
N ILE A 562 -14.65 -15.50 -14.74
CA ILE A 562 -15.01 -14.20 -14.17
C ILE A 562 -13.91 -13.22 -14.57
N GLY A 563 -14.31 -12.23 -15.35
CA GLY A 563 -13.55 -11.07 -15.74
C GLY A 563 -14.51 -10.08 -16.37
N ALA A 564 -14.40 -8.80 -16.01
CA ALA A 564 -15.30 -7.74 -16.45
C ALA A 564 -15.42 -7.67 -17.98
N ASP A 565 -16.62 -7.39 -18.47
CA ASP A 565 -16.96 -7.32 -19.89
C ASP A 565 -16.25 -6.13 -20.56
N ILE A 566 -15.29 -6.42 -21.44
CA ILE A 566 -14.39 -5.44 -22.06
C ILE A 566 -15.11 -4.47 -23.02
N ASN A 567 -16.37 -4.74 -23.37
CA ASN A 567 -17.17 -3.83 -24.16
C ASN A 567 -17.38 -2.47 -23.46
N GLU A 568 -17.36 -2.40 -22.12
CA GLU A 568 -17.42 -1.15 -21.37
C GLU A 568 -16.07 -0.42 -21.27
N ILE A 569 -14.94 -1.12 -21.43
CA ILE A 569 -13.59 -0.53 -21.41
C ILE A 569 -13.24 0.09 -22.78
N LEU A 570 -13.80 -0.47 -23.86
CA LEU A 570 -13.53 -0.04 -25.24
C LEU A 570 -14.57 0.94 -25.81
N SER A 571 -15.73 1.12 -25.17
CA SER A 571 -16.83 1.95 -25.68
C SER A 571 -16.56 3.47 -25.70
N ASP A 572 -15.49 3.94 -25.07
CA ASP A 572 -15.14 5.38 -25.02
C ASP A 572 -14.08 5.82 -26.04
N LEU A 573 -13.68 4.97 -26.99
CA LEU A 573 -12.83 5.41 -28.09
C LEU A 573 -13.70 6.17 -29.10
N PRO A 574 -13.49 7.48 -29.32
CA PRO A 574 -14.21 8.16 -30.39
C PRO A 574 -13.79 7.51 -31.72
N GLU A 575 -14.77 6.99 -32.45
CA GLU A 575 -14.64 6.66 -33.86
C GLU A 575 -14.19 7.93 -34.58
N GLN A 576 -12.91 8.02 -34.95
CA GLN A 576 -12.49 8.98 -35.95
C GLN A 576 -13.05 8.50 -37.30
N THR A 577 -14.27 8.92 -37.60
CA THR A 577 -14.77 9.00 -38.97
C THR A 577 -13.85 9.93 -39.75
N GLY A 578 -13.26 9.39 -40.83
CA GLY A 578 -12.19 10.02 -41.56
C GLY A 578 -12.52 11.36 -42.21
N LYS A 579 -11.43 12.09 -42.48
CA LYS A 579 -11.19 12.83 -43.71
C LYS A 579 -9.73 12.69 -44.09
#